data_AF-A0A7C8QW74-F1
#
_entry.id   AF-A0A7C8QW74-F1
#
_cell.length_a   1.000
_cell.length_b   1.000
_cell.length_c   1.000
_cell.angle_alpha   90.00
_cell.angle_beta   90.00
_cell.angle_gamma   90.00
#
_symmetry.space_group_name_H-M   'P 1'
#
loop_
_entity.id
_entity.type
_entity.pdbx_description
1 polymer ?
#
loop_
_entity_poly.entity_id
_entity_poly.type
_entity_poly.pdbx_seq_one_letter_code
_entity_poly.pdbx_strand_id
1 'polypeptide(L)'
;MNRIVVEDKKYEGIYRHDAEGSDDMPGHVKSSLIGVSITIPITDGQLNLGTWQGIYYMEFRDSKHRRSVVATIQGEKVSSTS
;
A
#
# COMPACT_ATOMS: atom_id res chain seq x y z
N MET A 1 -6.90 9.55 5.74
CA MET A 1 -6.59 10.19 4.44
C MET A 1 -7.72 11.04 3.87
N ASN A 2 -8.91 11.04 4.48
CA ASN A 2 -10.13 11.60 3.88
C ASN A 2 -10.16 13.14 3.82
N ARG A 3 -9.19 13.81 4.45
CA ARG A 3 -8.95 15.25 4.32
C ARG A 3 -8.17 15.63 3.06
N ILE A 4 -7.39 14.69 2.52
CA ILE A 4 -6.57 14.89 1.32
C ILE A 4 -7.33 14.39 0.09
N VAL A 5 -7.96 13.22 0.22
CA VAL A 5 -8.80 12.62 -0.82
C VAL A 5 -10.18 12.41 -0.24
N VAL A 6 -11.13 13.25 -0.63
CA VAL A 6 -12.48 13.25 -0.07
C VAL A 6 -13.27 12.06 -0.62
N GLU A 7 -14.11 11.45 0.22
CA GLU A 7 -15.05 10.40 -0.19
C GLU A 7 -16.23 11.01 -0.97
N ASP A 8 -16.70 10.31 -2.00
CA ASP A 8 -17.84 10.78 -2.80
C ASP A 8 -19.14 10.83 -1.98
N LYS A 9 -19.27 9.95 -0.98
CA LYS A 9 -20.42 9.91 -0.03
C LYS A 9 -20.74 11.25 0.65
N LYS A 10 -19.80 12.21 0.65
CA LYS A 10 -19.94 13.51 1.32
C LYS A 10 -20.36 14.64 0.37
N TYR A 11 -20.12 14.53 -0.94
CA TYR A 11 -20.33 15.58 -1.92
C TYR A 11 -20.69 14.99 -3.30
N GLU A 12 -21.73 14.15 -3.36
CA GLU A 12 -22.11 13.34 -4.54
C GLU A 12 -21.72 13.95 -5.90
N GLY A 13 -20.97 13.19 -6.70
CA GLY A 13 -20.58 13.55 -8.06
C GLY A 13 -19.27 14.34 -8.17
N ILE A 14 -18.42 14.32 -7.13
CA ILE A 14 -17.08 14.94 -7.19
C ILE A 14 -16.12 14.18 -8.10
N TYR A 15 -16.33 12.87 -8.30
CA TYR A 15 -15.55 12.08 -9.25
C TYR A 15 -16.45 11.60 -10.39
N ARG A 16 -15.90 11.61 -11.60
CA ARG A 16 -16.60 11.08 -12.79
C ARG A 16 -16.57 9.56 -12.87
N HIS A 17 -15.73 8.91 -12.07
CA HIS A 17 -15.55 7.48 -12.06
C HIS A 17 -16.03 6.98 -10.69
N ASP A 18 -17.22 6.40 -10.69
CA ASP A 18 -17.93 5.89 -9.51
C ASP A 18 -18.53 4.51 -9.79
N ALA A 19 -18.07 3.88 -10.88
CA ALA A 19 -18.65 2.66 -11.42
C ALA A 19 -18.56 1.47 -10.45
N GLU A 20 -17.58 1.46 -9.56
CA GLU A 20 -17.41 0.43 -8.53
C GLU A 20 -17.85 0.89 -7.12
N GLY A 21 -18.55 2.02 -7.02
CA GLY A 21 -19.09 2.58 -5.78
C GLY A 21 -18.41 3.87 -5.33
N SER A 22 -19.00 4.51 -4.32
CA SER A 22 -18.61 5.87 -3.86
C SER A 22 -17.20 6.01 -3.26
N ASP A 23 -16.53 4.90 -2.98
CA ASP A 23 -15.16 4.85 -2.45
C ASP A 23 -14.11 4.46 -3.51
N ASP A 24 -14.55 4.34 -4.76
CA ASP A 24 -13.75 3.87 -5.90
C ASP A 24 -12.61 4.81 -6.25
N MET A 25 -12.93 5.97 -6.82
CA MET A 25 -11.94 6.99 -7.12
C MET A 25 -11.15 7.46 -5.89
N PRO A 26 -11.78 7.68 -4.72
CA PRO A 26 -11.03 7.96 -3.50
C PRO A 26 -9.97 6.88 -3.20
N GLY A 27 -10.31 5.60 -3.35
CA GLY A 27 -9.39 4.48 -3.17
C GLY A 27 -8.23 4.51 -4.17
N HIS A 28 -8.51 4.76 -5.46
CA HIS A 28 -7.48 4.86 -6.50
C HIS A 28 -6.50 6.02 -6.25
N VAL A 29 -7.01 7.19 -5.90
CA VAL A 29 -6.17 8.37 -5.63
C VAL A 29 -5.32 8.15 -4.38
N LYS A 30 -5.87 7.60 -3.30
CA LYS A 30 -5.11 7.29 -2.08
C LYS A 30 -3.99 6.27 -2.34
N SER A 31 -4.28 5.21 -3.09
CA SER A 31 -3.30 4.19 -3.45
C SER A 31 -2.15 4.76 -4.28
N SER A 32 -2.46 5.67 -5.21
CA SER A 32 -1.45 6.33 -6.05
C SER A 32 -0.57 7.30 -5.24
N LEU A 33 -1.14 7.97 -4.24
CA LEU A 33 -0.42 8.91 -3.37
C LEU A 33 0.49 8.22 -2.35
N ILE A 34 0.04 7.13 -1.75
CA ILE A 34 0.85 6.37 -0.77
C ILE A 34 1.88 5.47 -1.45
N GLY A 35 1.52 4.93 -2.62
CA GLY A 35 2.30 3.91 -3.32
C GLY A 35 1.75 2.51 -3.08
N VAL A 36 1.98 1.64 -4.06
CA VAL A 36 1.48 0.26 -4.11
C VAL A 36 2.53 -0.79 -3.75
N SER A 37 3.77 -0.36 -3.52
CA SER A 37 4.91 -1.24 -3.22
C SER A 37 5.98 -0.50 -2.44
N ILE A 38 6.76 -1.24 -1.67
CA ILE A 38 7.95 -0.74 -0.97
C ILE A 38 9.12 -1.68 -1.26
N THR A 39 10.34 -1.14 -1.21
CA THR A 39 11.58 -1.94 -1.25
C THR A 39 12.26 -1.81 0.10
N ILE A 40 12.55 -2.94 0.74
CA ILE A 40 13.16 -2.98 2.07
C ILE A 40 14.53 -3.66 1.95
N PRO A 41 15.63 -3.01 2.38
CA PRO A 41 16.94 -3.65 2.42
C PRO A 41 16.93 -4.83 3.39
N ILE A 42 17.72 -5.86 3.07
CA ILE A 42 17.95 -7.01 3.96
C ILE A 42 19.43 -7.02 4.31
N THR A 43 19.74 -7.10 5.60
CA THR A 43 21.10 -7.18 6.13
C THR A 43 21.16 -8.36 7.10
N ASP A 44 22.16 -9.22 6.93
CA ASP A 44 22.36 -10.43 7.76
C ASP A 44 21.10 -11.29 7.93
N GLY A 45 20.33 -11.42 6.83
CA GLY A 45 19.10 -12.21 6.79
C GLY A 45 17.88 -11.57 7.47
N GLN A 46 17.97 -10.31 7.91
CA GLN A 46 16.88 -9.59 8.56
C GLN A 46 16.46 -8.35 7.74
N LEU A 47 15.16 -8.03 7.78
CA LEU A 47 14.66 -6.77 7.21
C LEU A 47 15.30 -5.60 7.97
N ASN A 48 15.97 -4.71 7.25
CA ASN A 48 16.68 -3.58 7.83
C ASN A 48 15.71 -2.40 8.05
N LEU A 49 14.87 -2.55 9.07
CA LEU A 49 13.91 -1.55 9.52
C LEU A 49 14.45 -0.83 10.75
N GLY A 50 14.20 0.48 10.85
CA GLY A 50 14.44 1.23 12.09
C GLY A 50 13.46 0.84 13.19
N THR A 51 13.79 1.17 14.45
CA THR A 51 12.99 0.83 15.65
C THR A 51 11.50 1.14 15.53
N TRP A 52 11.14 2.17 14.77
CA TRP A 52 9.76 2.67 14.61
C TRP A 52 9.21 2.52 13.19
N GLN A 53 9.88 1.75 12.32
CA GLN A 53 9.40 1.48 10.96
C GLN A 53 8.58 0.18 10.94
N GLY A 54 7.30 0.29 10.56
CA GLY A 54 6.40 -0.83 10.34
C GLY A 54 5.96 -0.93 8.88
N ILE A 55 5.67 -2.15 8.43
CA ILE A 55 5.10 -2.42 7.10
C ILE A 55 3.60 -2.58 7.28
N TYR A 56 2.82 -1.78 6.54
CA TYR A 56 1.36 -1.77 6.64
C TYR A 56 0.74 -2.03 5.28
N TYR A 57 -0.27 -2.89 5.25
CA TYR A 57 -1.22 -2.96 4.16
C TYR A 57 -2.36 -1.97 4.45
N MET A 58 -2.61 -1.04 3.53
CA MET A 58 -3.66 -0.04 3.66
C MET A 58 -4.81 -0.38 2.70
N GLU A 59 -5.92 -0.89 3.24
CA GLU A 59 -7.15 -1.05 2.46
C GLU A 59 -7.89 0.30 2.42
N PHE A 60 -8.18 0.78 1.22
CA PHE A 60 -8.87 2.05 1.01
C PHE A 60 -10.30 1.88 0.50
N ARG A 61 -10.77 0.64 0.31
CA ARG A 61 -12.15 0.31 -0.03
C ARG A 61 -12.90 -0.23 1.19
N ASP A 62 -14.15 0.18 1.35
CA ASP A 62 -15.06 -0.24 2.43
C ASP A 62 -15.61 -1.65 2.20
N SER A 63 -15.76 -2.03 0.93
CA SER A 63 -16.29 -3.35 0.56
C SER A 63 -15.28 -4.47 0.84
N LYS A 64 -15.78 -5.66 1.16
CA LYS A 64 -14.91 -6.82 1.35
C LYS A 64 -14.33 -7.26 0.01
N HIS A 65 -13.01 -7.22 -0.08
CA HIS A 65 -12.29 -7.72 -1.23
C HIS A 65 -11.24 -8.74 -0.82
N ARG A 66 -10.89 -9.64 -1.75
CA ARG A 66 -9.74 -10.52 -1.62
C ARG A 66 -8.52 -9.81 -2.21
N ARG A 67 -7.45 -9.75 -1.44
CA ARG A 67 -6.22 -9.02 -1.78
C ARG A 67 -5.03 -9.97 -1.63
N SER A 68 -4.06 -9.84 -2.53
CA SER A 68 -2.82 -10.60 -2.49
C SER A 68 -1.65 -9.62 -2.45
N VAL A 69 -0.75 -9.82 -1.49
CA VAL A 69 0.52 -9.11 -1.43
C VAL A 69 1.61 -10.06 -1.90
N VAL A 70 2.45 -9.61 -2.82
CA VAL A 70 3.58 -10.37 -3.34
C VAL A 70 4.86 -9.83 -2.74
N ALA A 71 5.69 -10.72 -2.18
CA ALA A 71 7.05 -10.40 -1.74
C ALA A 71 8.05 -11.08 -2.66
N THR A 72 8.99 -10.30 -3.19
CA THR A 72 10.13 -10.81 -3.96
C THR A 72 11.40 -10.54 -3.15
N ILE A 73 12.21 -11.57 -2.93
CA ILE A 73 13.48 -11.47 -2.23
C ILE A 73 14.59 -11.80 -3.22
N GLN A 74 15.54 -10.88 -3.37
CA GLN A 74 16.68 -11.03 -4.27
C GLN A 74 17.94 -10.55 -3.54
N GLY A 75 19.03 -11.32 -3.67
CA GLY A 75 20.31 -11.05 -3.02
C GLY A 75 21.23 -12.27 -3.08
N GLU A 76 22.41 -12.14 -2.49
CA GLU A 76 23.43 -13.19 -2.46
C GLU A 76 23.62 -13.70 -1.03
N LYS A 77 24.05 -14.96 -0.89
CA LYS A 77 24.49 -15.47 0.41
C LYS A 77 25.83 -14.84 0.75
N VAL A 78 25.98 -14.36 1.97
CA VAL A 78 27.29 -14.03 2.51
C VAL A 78 28.04 -15.36 2.68
N SER A 79 28.98 -15.65 1.78
CA SER A 79 29.86 -16.81 1.91
C SER A 79 30.83 -16.55 3.05
N SER A 80 30.70 -17.29 4.14
CA SER A 80 31.70 -17.33 5.20
C SER A 80 32.95 -18.02 4.67
N THR A 81 33.93 -17.26 4.21
CA THR A 81 35.27 -17.81 3.98
C THR A 81 35.84 -18.18 5.34
N SER A 82 36.07 -19.48 5.55
CA SER A 82 36.81 -20.03 6.69
C SER A 82 38.31 -19.72 6.57
#